data_AF-A0A963IFM6-F1
#
_entry.id   AF-A0A963IFM6-F1
#
_cell.length_a   1.000
_cell.length_b   1.000
_cell.length_c   1.000
_cell.angle_alpha   90.00
_cell.angle_beta   90.00
_cell.angle_gamma   90.00
#
_symmetry.space_group_name_H-M   'P 1'
#
loop_
_entity.id
_entity.type
_entity.pdbx_description
1 polymer ?
#
loop_
_entity_poly.entity_id
_entity_poly.type
_entity_poly.pdbx_seq_one_letter_code
_entity_poly.pdbx_strand_id
1 'polypeptide(L)'
;PQALADHMALSIDEALPRVVDSLIEYGLRDRVRVVASGKLVTSARVAWALAAGADFVTSARGFMFSLGCIQAMRCHTNSCPTGITTHNPKLHRGLVVEEKYLRVANYCRNLNHEVDMIAHACGLQHAREFRREHVRIAQGDGSSIALNVRYPYPERRHPGVVPLFG
;
A
#
# COMPACT_ATOMS: atom_id res chain seq x y z
N PRO A 1 -22.21 -2.65 1.72
CA PRO A 1 -23.05 -1.70 2.48
C PRO A 1 -22.22 -0.48 2.89
N GLN A 2 -22.75 0.75 2.77
CA GLN A 2 -21.98 1.98 3.01
C GLN A 2 -21.39 2.03 4.42
N ALA A 3 -22.19 1.66 5.43
CA ALA A 3 -21.73 1.60 6.83
C ALA A 3 -20.49 0.70 7.03
N LEU A 4 -20.36 -0.39 6.27
CA LEU A 4 -19.17 -1.24 6.34
C LEU A 4 -17.95 -0.63 5.64
N ALA A 5 -18.18 0.06 4.52
CA ALA A 5 -17.10 0.69 3.75
C ALA A 5 -16.49 1.90 4.49
N ASP A 6 -17.29 2.59 5.30
CA ASP A 6 -16.89 3.85 5.94
C ASP A 6 -16.39 3.66 7.38
N HIS A 7 -16.83 2.61 8.08
CA HIS A 7 -16.61 2.48 9.54
C HIS A 7 -15.92 1.19 9.97
N MET A 8 -15.56 0.30 9.05
CA MET A 8 -14.90 -0.96 9.41
C MET A 8 -13.42 -0.94 9.01
N ALA A 9 -12.64 -1.71 9.76
CA ALA A 9 -11.18 -1.89 9.64
C ALA A 9 -10.34 -0.70 10.13
N LEU A 10 -9.07 -1.00 10.40
CA LEU A 10 -8.05 -0.01 10.72
C LEU A 10 -7.48 0.60 9.44
N SER A 11 -7.00 1.84 9.55
CA SER A 11 -6.22 2.43 8.47
C SER A 11 -4.94 1.61 8.24
N ILE A 12 -4.44 1.57 7.00
CA ILE A 12 -3.19 0.87 6.70
C ILE A 12 -2.01 1.47 7.48
N ASP A 13 -2.07 2.78 7.78
CA ASP A 13 -1.05 3.52 8.51
C ASP A 13 -0.87 3.03 9.95
N GLU A 14 -1.93 2.45 10.51
CA GLU A 14 -1.92 1.80 11.82
C GLU A 14 -1.74 0.27 11.70
N ALA A 15 -2.45 -0.36 10.76
CA ALA A 15 -2.51 -1.81 10.66
C ALA A 15 -1.18 -2.45 10.22
N LEU A 16 -0.49 -1.83 9.24
CA LEU A 16 0.71 -2.42 8.67
C LEU A 16 1.87 -2.53 9.68
N PRO A 17 2.25 -1.45 10.41
CA PRO A 17 3.27 -1.56 11.45
C PRO A 17 2.91 -2.61 12.52
N ARG A 18 1.64 -2.65 12.97
CA ARG A 18 1.17 -3.60 13.99
C ARG A 18 1.31 -5.06 13.56
N VAL A 19 0.94 -5.38 12.31
CA VAL A 19 1.08 -6.74 11.78
C VAL A 19 2.55 -7.13 11.67
N VAL A 20 3.39 -6.22 11.15
CA VAL A 20 4.85 -6.45 11.05
C VAL A 20 5.46 -6.67 12.43
N ASP A 21 5.09 -5.85 13.41
CA ASP A 21 5.58 -5.96 14.80
C ASP A 21 5.17 -7.28 15.43
N SER A 22 3.91 -7.69 15.26
CA SER A 22 3.45 -9.01 15.72
C SER A 22 4.29 -10.15 15.10
N LEU A 23 4.57 -10.08 13.80
CA LEU A 23 5.41 -11.09 13.16
C LEU A 23 6.86 -11.10 13.69
N ILE A 24 7.40 -9.94 14.06
CA ILE A 24 8.73 -9.83 14.67
C ILE A 24 8.71 -10.43 16.08
N GLU A 25 7.74 -10.04 16.92
CA GLU A 25 7.57 -10.53 18.28
C GLU A 25 7.52 -12.05 18.35
N TYR A 26 6.76 -12.69 17.45
CA TYR A 26 6.64 -14.15 17.40
C TYR A 26 7.73 -14.85 16.58
N GLY A 27 8.74 -14.12 16.09
CA GLY A 27 9.83 -14.70 15.29
C GLY A 27 9.38 -15.27 13.93
N LEU A 28 8.25 -14.79 13.41
CA LEU A 28 7.64 -15.24 12.15
C LEU A 28 8.00 -14.35 10.95
N ARG A 29 8.60 -13.17 11.17
CA ARG A 29 8.92 -12.19 10.12
C ARG A 29 9.74 -12.76 8.97
N ASP A 30 10.65 -13.70 9.27
CA ASP A 30 11.53 -14.34 8.28
C ASP A 30 10.79 -15.41 7.44
N ARG A 31 9.64 -15.89 7.93
CA ARG A 31 8.86 -16.99 7.33
C ARG A 31 7.60 -16.50 6.62
N VAL A 32 7.09 -15.32 6.98
CA VAL A 32 5.84 -14.77 6.44
C VAL A 32 6.13 -13.49 5.68
N ARG A 33 5.75 -13.47 4.40
CA ARG A 33 5.83 -12.27 3.56
C ARG A 33 4.61 -11.39 3.77
N VAL A 34 4.83 -10.10 3.96
CA VAL A 34 3.78 -9.10 4.15
C VAL A 34 3.52 -8.37 2.84
N VAL A 35 2.30 -8.52 2.32
CA VAL A 35 1.84 -7.79 1.13
C VAL A 35 0.91 -6.66 1.56
N ALA A 36 1.29 -5.42 1.29
CA ALA A 36 0.51 -4.24 1.66
C ALA A 36 -0.41 -3.78 0.52
N SER A 37 -1.69 -3.54 0.83
CA SER A 37 -2.65 -2.90 -0.06
C SER A 37 -3.60 -2.00 0.70
N GLY A 38 -3.80 -0.77 0.22
CA GLY A 38 -4.61 0.23 0.92
C GLY A 38 -4.55 1.62 0.28
N LYS A 39 -4.93 1.72 -1.00
CA LYS A 39 -4.84 2.97 -1.80
C LYS A 39 -3.41 3.56 -1.84
N LEU A 40 -2.40 2.70 -1.89
CA LEU A 40 -0.99 3.07 -2.05
C LEU A 40 -0.71 3.40 -3.53
N VAL A 41 -1.17 4.56 -3.99
CA VAL A 41 -1.16 4.95 -5.41
C VAL A 41 0.12 5.67 -5.82
N THR A 42 0.73 6.43 -4.92
CA THR A 42 1.93 7.23 -5.19
C THR A 42 3.19 6.52 -4.73
N SER A 43 4.32 6.85 -5.36
CA SER A 43 5.66 6.34 -5.03
C SER A 43 6.03 6.58 -3.57
N ALA A 44 5.74 7.77 -3.02
CA ALA A 44 5.94 8.07 -1.60
C ALA A 44 5.13 7.15 -0.64
N ARG A 45 3.88 6.81 -0.99
CA ARG A 45 3.06 5.88 -0.20
C ARG A 45 3.57 4.45 -0.30
N VAL A 46 4.09 4.04 -1.45
CA VAL A 46 4.75 2.74 -1.64
C VAL A 46 6.03 2.68 -0.80
N ALA A 47 6.89 3.70 -0.87
CA ALA A 47 8.12 3.80 -0.07
C ALA A 47 7.82 3.76 1.43
N TRP A 48 6.79 4.48 1.90
CA TRP A 48 6.32 4.41 3.29
C TRP A 48 5.92 2.99 3.69
N ALA A 49 5.19 2.26 2.84
CA ALA A 49 4.74 0.90 3.16
C ALA A 49 5.91 -0.09 3.21
N LEU A 50 6.90 0.05 2.32
CA LEU A 50 8.15 -0.72 2.36
C LEU A 50 8.91 -0.43 3.67
N ALA A 51 9.07 0.85 4.03
CA ALA A 51 9.70 1.27 5.28
C ALA A 51 8.96 0.78 6.54
N ALA A 52 7.62 0.70 6.49
CA ALA A 52 6.80 0.14 7.56
C ALA A 52 6.94 -1.38 7.70
N GLY A 53 7.59 -2.04 6.74
CA GLY A 53 7.97 -3.45 6.82
C GLY A 53 7.29 -4.39 5.81
N ALA A 54 6.57 -3.85 4.81
CA ALA A 54 6.01 -4.66 3.72
C ALA A 54 7.11 -5.24 2.81
N ASP A 55 6.96 -6.49 2.38
CA ASP A 55 7.85 -7.13 1.40
C ASP A 55 7.45 -6.81 -0.06
N PHE A 56 6.16 -6.50 -0.26
CA PHE A 56 5.58 -6.15 -1.56
C PHE A 56 4.36 -5.24 -1.39
N VAL A 57 4.14 -4.35 -2.35
CA VAL A 57 3.02 -3.40 -2.35
C VAL A 57 2.17 -3.62 -3.60
N THR A 58 0.85 -3.70 -3.43
CA THR A 58 -0.11 -3.82 -4.54
C THR A 58 -1.10 -2.66 -4.56
N SER A 59 -1.29 -2.08 -5.76
CA SER A 59 -2.12 -0.89 -5.97
C SER A 59 -3.18 -1.10 -7.05
N ALA A 60 -4.30 -1.74 -6.69
CA ALA A 60 -5.43 -1.89 -7.59
C ALA A 60 -5.96 -0.53 -8.08
N ARG A 61 -6.03 0.47 -7.17
CA ARG A 61 -6.57 1.80 -7.50
C ARG A 61 -5.70 2.57 -8.49
N GLY A 62 -4.37 2.47 -8.37
CA GLY A 62 -3.46 3.08 -9.32
C GLY A 62 -3.62 2.52 -10.73
N PHE A 63 -3.70 1.20 -10.85
CA PHE A 63 -3.96 0.54 -12.14
C PHE A 63 -5.32 0.90 -12.74
N MET A 64 -6.36 1.01 -11.91
CA MET A 64 -7.68 1.47 -12.36
C MET A 64 -7.61 2.90 -12.91
N PHE A 65 -6.86 3.79 -12.28
CA PHE A 65 -6.63 5.14 -12.80
C PHE A 65 -5.84 5.14 -14.11
N SER A 66 -4.78 4.34 -14.23
CA SER A 66 -4.04 4.24 -15.49
C SER A 66 -4.90 3.69 -16.63
N LEU A 67 -5.86 2.79 -16.33
CA LEU A 67 -6.87 2.30 -17.28
C LEU A 67 -7.92 3.37 -17.67
N GLY A 68 -8.05 4.44 -16.88
CA GLY A 68 -8.99 5.54 -17.12
C GLY A 68 -10.23 5.54 -16.21
N CYS A 69 -10.15 4.99 -15.00
CA CYS A 69 -11.21 5.14 -14.00
C CYS A 69 -11.34 6.61 -13.57
N ILE A 70 -12.54 7.16 -13.68
CA ILE A 70 -12.87 8.55 -13.30
C ILE A 70 -13.58 8.65 -11.94
N GLN A 71 -13.58 7.58 -11.15
CA GLN A 71 -14.32 7.49 -9.88
C GLN A 71 -15.81 7.80 -9.97
N ALA A 72 -16.50 7.33 -11.01
CA ALA A 72 -17.94 7.53 -11.14
C ALA A 72 -18.79 6.89 -10.01
N MET A 73 -18.18 6.05 -9.15
CA MET A 73 -18.84 5.32 -8.05
C MET A 73 -20.02 4.42 -8.50
N ARG A 74 -20.01 4.00 -9.77
CA ARG A 74 -21.03 3.17 -10.43
C ARG A 74 -20.55 1.75 -10.75
N CYS A 75 -19.54 1.26 -10.04
CA CYS A 75 -18.93 -0.03 -10.34
C CYS A 75 -19.89 -1.21 -10.16
N HIS A 76 -20.85 -1.09 -9.24
CA HIS A 76 -21.81 -2.15 -8.90
C HIS A 76 -23.08 -2.13 -9.77
N THR A 77 -23.30 -1.06 -10.56
CA THR A 77 -24.55 -0.86 -11.33
C THR A 77 -24.45 -1.37 -12.77
N ASN A 78 -23.34 -2.02 -13.15
CA ASN A 78 -23.07 -2.47 -14.52
C ASN A 78 -23.05 -1.33 -15.57
N SER A 79 -22.96 -0.06 -15.14
CA SER A 79 -23.07 1.13 -16.00
C SER A 79 -21.85 2.05 -15.89
N CYS A 80 -20.67 1.46 -15.73
CA CYS A 80 -19.40 2.18 -15.72
C CYS A 80 -19.20 2.97 -17.03
N PRO A 81 -19.09 4.32 -16.98
CA PRO A 81 -19.02 5.15 -18.18
C PRO A 81 -17.71 4.95 -18.97
N THR A 82 -16.66 4.43 -18.33
CA THR A 82 -15.34 4.22 -18.94
C THR A 82 -15.10 2.78 -19.38
N GLY A 83 -16.11 1.92 -19.24
CA GLY A 83 -16.07 0.54 -19.73
C GLY A 83 -15.29 -0.47 -18.87
N ILE A 84 -14.76 -0.05 -17.71
CA ILE A 84 -13.90 -0.90 -16.87
C ILE A 84 -14.71 -1.98 -16.12
N THR A 85 -15.84 -1.61 -15.53
CA THR A 85 -16.69 -2.50 -14.70
C THR A 85 -18.09 -2.60 -15.29
N THR A 86 -18.19 -3.22 -16.46
CA THR A 86 -19.47 -3.43 -17.15
C THR A 86 -19.42 -4.66 -18.06
N HIS A 87 -20.54 -5.36 -18.18
CA HIS A 87 -20.80 -6.41 -19.17
C HIS A 87 -21.56 -5.89 -20.38
N ASN A 88 -21.92 -4.60 -20.43
CA ASN A 88 -22.62 -3.99 -21.57
C ASN A 88 -21.62 -3.77 -22.73
N PRO A 89 -21.80 -4.42 -23.90
CA PRO A 89 -20.88 -4.27 -25.03
C PRO A 89 -20.79 -2.84 -25.57
N LYS A 90 -21.82 -1.99 -25.36
CA LYS A 90 -21.78 -0.57 -25.73
C LYS A 90 -20.79 0.22 -24.88
N LEU A 91 -20.75 -0.05 -23.57
CA LEU A 91 -19.87 0.63 -22.63
C LEU A 91 -18.46 0.05 -22.63
N HIS A 92 -18.33 -1.27 -22.81
CA HIS A 92 -17.04 -1.95 -22.87
C HIS A 92 -16.15 -1.46 -24.03
N ARG A 93 -16.74 -0.90 -25.09
CA ARG A 93 -16.01 -0.21 -26.18
C ARG A 93 -15.11 0.93 -25.70
N GLY A 94 -15.36 1.50 -24.52
CA GLY A 94 -14.47 2.49 -23.90
C GLY A 94 -13.15 1.92 -23.40
N LEU A 95 -12.98 0.59 -23.37
CA LEU A 95 -11.76 -0.10 -22.98
C LEU A 95 -10.93 -0.50 -24.21
N VAL A 96 -10.37 0.50 -24.90
CA VAL A 96 -9.47 0.29 -26.07
C VAL A 96 -8.16 -0.32 -25.59
N VAL A 97 -7.94 -1.61 -25.89
CA VAL A 97 -6.80 -2.37 -25.35
C VAL A 97 -5.48 -1.77 -25.81
N GLU A 98 -5.37 -1.48 -27.10
CA GLU A 98 -4.18 -1.00 -27.82
C GLU A 98 -3.61 0.31 -27.25
N GLU A 99 -4.45 1.14 -26.63
CA GLU A 99 -4.01 2.36 -25.93
C GLU A 99 -3.76 2.09 -24.44
N LYS A 100 -4.68 1.37 -23.79
CA LYS A 100 -4.72 1.28 -22.33
C LYS A 100 -3.66 0.37 -21.75
N TYR A 101 -3.21 -0.65 -22.49
CA TYR A 101 -2.13 -1.52 -22.02
C TYR A 101 -0.83 -0.72 -21.83
N LEU A 102 -0.52 0.21 -22.74
CA LEU A 102 0.66 1.09 -22.65
C LEU A 102 0.58 1.98 -21.41
N ARG A 103 -0.61 2.55 -21.14
CA ARG A 103 -0.84 3.40 -19.95
C ARG A 103 -0.61 2.64 -18.65
N VAL A 104 -1.11 1.41 -18.56
CA VAL A 104 -0.91 0.51 -17.41
C VAL A 104 0.58 0.15 -17.25
N ALA A 105 1.24 -0.22 -18.34
CA ALA A 105 2.66 -0.54 -18.33
C ALA A 105 3.52 0.65 -17.92
N ASN A 106 3.22 1.85 -18.45
CA ASN A 106 3.92 3.09 -18.10
C ASN A 106 3.70 3.47 -16.65
N TYR A 107 2.47 3.35 -16.12
CA TYR A 107 2.21 3.56 -14.69
C TYR A 107 3.07 2.63 -13.83
N CYS A 108 3.10 1.34 -14.15
CA CYS A 108 3.90 0.36 -13.40
C CYS A 108 5.41 0.70 -13.43
N ARG A 109 5.96 0.97 -14.63
CA ARG A 109 7.38 1.28 -14.81
C ARG A 109 7.75 2.57 -14.09
N ASN A 110 6.96 3.63 -14.26
CA ASN A 110 7.23 4.93 -13.64
C ASN A 110 7.11 4.86 -12.13
N LEU A 111 6.10 4.15 -11.60
CA LEU A 111 5.95 3.99 -10.16
C LEU A 111 7.16 3.29 -9.54
N ASN A 112 7.65 2.20 -10.14
CA ASN A 112 8.85 1.51 -9.65
C ASN A 112 10.09 2.41 -9.75
N HIS A 113 10.27 3.09 -10.88
CA HIS A 113 11.39 4.01 -11.08
C HIS A 113 11.40 5.15 -10.04
N GLU A 114 10.25 5.75 -9.76
CA GLU A 114 10.14 6.80 -8.74
C GLU A 114 10.40 6.27 -7.33
N VAL A 115 9.95 5.05 -7.01
CA VAL A 115 10.22 4.42 -5.71
C VAL A 115 11.72 4.17 -5.52
N ASP A 116 12.41 3.70 -6.55
CA ASP A 116 13.87 3.54 -6.52
C ASP A 116 14.58 4.88 -6.44
N MET A 117 14.08 5.92 -7.11
CA MET A 117 14.60 7.28 -7.01
C MET A 117 14.50 7.82 -5.57
N ILE A 118 13.38 7.57 -4.88
CA ILE A 118 13.24 7.90 -3.45
C ILE A 118 14.24 7.09 -2.61
N ALA A 119 14.43 5.81 -2.91
CA ALA A 119 15.36 4.95 -2.18
C ALA A 119 16.80 5.49 -2.28
N HIS A 120 17.24 5.83 -3.49
CA HIS A 120 18.54 6.43 -3.73
C HIS A 120 18.70 7.80 -3.06
N ALA A 121 17.65 8.63 -3.04
CA ALA A 121 17.67 9.90 -2.32
C ALA A 121 17.81 9.70 -0.79
N CYS A 122 17.36 8.57 -0.26
CA CYS A 122 17.56 8.16 1.13
C CYS A 122 18.91 7.45 1.38
N GLY A 123 19.79 7.35 0.38
CA GLY A 123 21.09 6.68 0.49
C GLY A 123 21.05 5.15 0.35
N LEU A 124 19.95 4.58 -0.12
CA LEU A 124 19.77 3.15 -0.30
C LEU A 124 20.14 2.69 -1.71
N GLN A 125 20.58 1.45 -1.85
CA GLN A 125 20.89 0.86 -3.17
C GLN A 125 19.64 0.28 -3.83
N HIS A 126 18.65 -0.14 -3.05
CA HIS A 126 17.42 -0.73 -3.55
C HIS A 126 16.23 -0.35 -2.65
N ALA A 127 15.03 -0.17 -3.21
CA ALA A 127 13.81 0.13 -2.45
C ALA A 127 13.43 -0.94 -1.40
N ARG A 128 14.04 -2.12 -1.43
CA ARG A 128 13.81 -3.19 -0.43
C ARG A 128 14.56 -2.95 0.86
N GLU A 129 15.51 -2.03 0.85
CA GLU A 129 16.32 -1.65 2.00
C GLU A 129 15.63 -0.58 2.85
N PHE A 130 14.46 -0.10 2.43
CA PHE A 130 13.67 0.80 3.26
C PHE A 130 13.41 0.19 4.63
N ARG A 131 13.65 1.00 5.65
CA ARG A 131 13.41 0.73 7.06
C ARG A 131 12.73 1.93 7.70
N ARG A 132 12.20 1.75 8.91
CA ARG A 132 11.45 2.80 9.62
C ARG A 132 12.28 4.07 9.88
N GLU A 133 13.60 3.99 9.89
CA GLU A 133 14.51 5.13 10.07
C GLU A 133 14.46 6.13 8.91
N HIS A 134 14.07 5.70 7.71
CA HIS A 134 14.13 6.52 6.50
C HIS A 134 12.90 7.42 6.32
N VAL A 135 11.88 7.29 7.18
CA VAL A 135 10.59 7.97 7.02
C VAL A 135 10.24 8.80 8.24
N ARG A 136 9.74 10.01 8.00
CA ARG A 136 9.14 10.89 9.01
C ARG A 136 7.68 11.16 8.69
N ILE A 137 6.84 11.19 9.71
CA ILE A 137 5.41 11.44 9.61
C ILE A 137 5.13 12.86 10.09
N ALA A 138 4.65 13.71 9.17
CA ALA A 138 4.20 15.06 9.50
C ALA A 138 3.05 15.03 10.51
N GLN A 139 3.12 15.92 11.49
CA GLN A 139 2.11 16.11 12.53
C GLN A 139 1.28 17.38 12.24
N GLY A 140 0.13 17.52 12.91
CA GLY A 140 -0.76 18.67 12.71
C GLY A 140 -0.20 20.01 13.22
N ASP A 141 0.80 19.98 14.09
CA ASP A 141 1.47 21.14 14.68
C ASP A 141 2.68 21.65 13.84
N GLY A 142 2.87 21.11 12.63
CA GLY A 142 4.00 21.42 11.76
C GLY A 142 5.29 20.69 12.11
N SER A 143 5.32 19.91 13.20
CA SER A 143 6.44 19.02 13.52
C SER A 143 6.37 17.72 12.72
N SER A 144 7.39 16.87 12.88
CA SER A 144 7.35 15.51 12.34
C SER A 144 8.00 14.53 13.33
N ILE A 145 7.53 13.28 13.32
CA ILE A 145 8.11 12.18 14.12
C ILE A 145 8.70 11.12 13.19
N ALA A 146 9.87 10.59 13.53
CA ALA A 146 10.46 9.47 12.79
C ALA A 146 9.61 8.20 12.97
N LEU A 147 9.44 7.40 11.91
CA LEU A 147 8.55 6.25 11.94
C LEU A 147 9.03 5.17 12.93
N ASN A 148 10.36 5.01 13.10
CA ASN A 148 10.95 4.12 14.10
C ASN A 148 10.75 4.59 15.54
N VAL A 149 10.58 5.89 15.78
CA VAL A 149 10.22 6.42 17.10
C VAL A 149 8.73 6.22 17.37
N ARG A 150 7.88 6.44 16.36
CA ARG A 150 6.43 6.26 16.48
C ARG A 150 6.04 4.78 16.64
N TYR A 151 6.76 3.90 15.96
CA TYR A 151 6.62 2.45 16.00
C TYR A 151 8.02 1.84 16.17
N PRO A 152 8.52 1.73 17.41
CA PRO A 152 9.79 1.04 17.67
C PRO A 152 9.68 -0.44 17.29
N TYR A 153 10.78 -1.02 16.81
CA TYR A 153 10.83 -2.45 16.55
C TYR A 153 10.72 -3.21 17.87
N PRO A 154 9.83 -4.21 17.97
CA PRO A 154 9.65 -4.95 19.22
C PRO A 154 10.76 -5.99 19.41
N GLU A 155 10.96 -6.39 20.66
CA GLU A 155 11.85 -7.51 20.99
C GLU A 155 11.18 -8.85 20.66
N ARG A 156 11.99 -9.85 20.30
CA ARG A 156 11.49 -11.22 20.09
C ARG A 156 11.00 -11.79 21.42
N ARG A 157 9.74 -12.21 21.46
CA ARG A 157 9.15 -12.89 22.60
C ARG A 157 9.84 -14.23 22.77
N HIS A 158 10.34 -14.51 23.97
CA HIS A 158 10.95 -15.80 24.27
C HIS A 158 9.91 -16.93 24.13
N PRO A 159 10.23 -18.04 23.45
CA PRO A 159 9.35 -19.19 23.33
C PRO A 159 9.18 -19.83 24.72
N GLY A 160 8.18 -19.39 25.47
CA GLY A 160 7.94 -19.85 26.84
C GLY A 160 7.03 -18.94 27.67
N VAL A 161 6.90 -17.67 27.31
CA VAL A 161 6.01 -16.74 28.03
C VAL A 161 4.72 -16.56 27.24
N VAL A 162 3.81 -17.53 27.33
CA VAL A 162 2.40 -17.30 26.99
C VAL A 162 1.85 -16.39 28.10
N PRO A 163 1.33 -15.19 27.80
CA PRO A 163 0.53 -14.50 28.79
C PRO A 163 -0.78 -15.31 28.80
N LEU A 164 -1.05 -16.00 29.90
CA LEU A 164 -2.41 -16.45 30.17
C LEU A 164 -3.28 -15.21 30.02
N PHE A 165 -4.12 -15.18 28.98
CA PHE A 165 -5.17 -14.19 28.85
C PHE A 165 -5.91 -14.15 30.20
N GLY A 166 -5.80 -13.02 30.90
CA GLY A 166 -6.51 -12.68 32.11
C GLY A 166 -7.24 -11.36 31.89
#